data_AF-A0A817PKE9-F1
#
_entry.id   AF-A0A817PKE9-F1
#
_cell.length_a   1.000
_cell.length_b   1.000
_cell.length_c   1.000
_cell.angle_alpha   90.00
_cell.angle_beta   90.00
_cell.angle_gamma   90.00
#
_symmetry.space_group_name_H-M   'P 1'
#
loop_
_entity.id
_entity.type
_entity.pdbx_description
1 polymer ?
#
loop_
_entity_poly.entity_id
_entity_poly.type
_entity_poly.pdbx_seq_one_letter_code
_entity_poly.pdbx_strand_id
1 'polypeptide(L)'
;MKFELLSNEILIEYFEYLSIFDIFHSFDQLNYRFYKLLRTIPIHLNFQNVRKTKLFQFCRQKLSNSKIQQQIYSLCLSNKDAYGPIKAFLSRFPLDKFSNFHSLTLTQIEDENIAQLKSMLPISSKFFSL
;
A
#
# COMPACT_ATOMS: atom_id res chain seq x y z
N MET A 1 -26.33 -6.65 -12.24
CA MET A 1 -25.22 -6.55 -13.22
C MET A 1 -24.22 -7.66 -12.91
N LYS A 2 -23.72 -8.42 -13.90
CA LYS A 2 -22.71 -9.48 -13.66
C LYS A 2 -21.31 -8.91 -13.89
N PHE A 3 -20.61 -8.52 -12.82
CA PHE A 3 -19.22 -8.03 -12.88
C PHE A 3 -18.27 -9.00 -13.59
N GLU A 4 -18.58 -10.29 -13.52
CA GLU A 4 -17.84 -11.38 -14.17
C GLU A 4 -17.85 -11.33 -15.70
N LEU A 5 -18.75 -10.54 -16.31
CA LEU A 5 -18.82 -10.34 -17.75
C LEU A 5 -18.07 -9.10 -18.24
N LEU A 6 -17.67 -8.19 -17.33
CA LEU A 6 -16.86 -7.03 -17.70
C LEU A 6 -15.49 -7.47 -18.17
N SER A 7 -14.85 -6.74 -19.08
CA SER A 7 -13.46 -7.03 -19.48
C SER A 7 -12.46 -6.69 -18.35
N ASN A 8 -11.22 -7.16 -18.46
CA ASN A 8 -10.22 -6.86 -17.41
C ASN A 8 -9.88 -5.37 -17.38
N GLU A 9 -9.87 -4.71 -18.55
CA GLU A 9 -9.58 -3.29 -18.70
C GLU A 9 -10.60 -2.45 -17.95
N ILE A 10 -11.89 -2.74 -18.15
CA ILE A 10 -12.98 -2.04 -17.45
C ILE A 10 -12.89 -2.27 -15.94
N LEU A 11 -12.58 -3.49 -15.49
CA LEU A 11 -12.42 -3.79 -14.07
C LEU A 11 -11.24 -3.03 -13.45
N ILE A 12 -10.12 -2.93 -14.15
CA ILE A 12 -8.94 -2.17 -13.71
C ILE A 12 -9.30 -0.68 -13.58
N GLU A 13 -10.00 -0.12 -14.57
CA GLU A 13 -10.48 1.26 -14.51
C GLU A 13 -11.42 1.49 -13.32
N TYR A 14 -12.34 0.55 -13.03
CA TYR A 14 -13.17 0.62 -11.83
C TYR A 14 -12.36 0.58 -10.53
N PHE A 15 -11.26 -0.17 -10.48
CA PHE A 15 -10.42 -0.25 -9.29
C PHE A 15 -9.74 1.09 -8.95
N GLU A 16 -9.53 1.97 -9.92
CA GLU A 16 -8.97 3.31 -9.65
C GLU A 16 -9.88 4.17 -8.76
N TYR A 17 -11.19 3.88 -8.74
CA TYR A 17 -12.18 4.58 -7.91
C TYR A 17 -12.37 3.95 -6.52
N LEU A 18 -11.72 2.82 -6.24
CA LEU A 18 -11.87 2.07 -5.00
C LEU A 18 -10.61 2.18 -4.14
N SER A 19 -10.78 2.17 -2.81
CA SER A 19 -9.61 2.04 -1.95
C SER A 19 -9.05 0.62 -2.07
N ILE A 20 -7.74 0.48 -1.85
CA ILE A 20 -7.10 -0.84 -1.86
C ILE A 20 -7.75 -1.81 -0.86
N PHE A 21 -8.31 -1.30 0.23
CA PHE A 21 -9.06 -2.10 1.19
C PHE A 21 -10.34 -2.67 0.59
N ASP A 22 -11.08 -1.85 -0.16
CA ASP A 22 -12.33 -2.26 -0.79
C ASP A 22 -12.04 -3.27 -1.90
N ILE A 23 -11.01 -3.04 -2.70
CA ILE A 23 -10.56 -3.97 -3.75
C ILE A 23 -10.25 -5.34 -3.15
N PHE A 24 -9.37 -5.39 -2.14
CA PHE A 24 -8.97 -6.66 -1.54
C PHE A 24 -10.08 -7.31 -0.71
N HIS A 25 -11.00 -6.54 -0.14
CA HIS A 25 -12.11 -7.11 0.63
C HIS A 25 -13.18 -7.69 -0.29
N SER A 26 -13.49 -7.01 -1.39
CA SER A 26 -14.59 -7.37 -2.29
C SER A 26 -14.19 -8.39 -3.36
N PHE A 27 -12.95 -8.33 -3.88
CA PHE A 27 -12.56 -9.09 -5.07
C PHE A 27 -11.46 -10.14 -4.81
N ASP A 28 -10.70 -10.02 -3.71
CA ASP A 28 -9.65 -11.00 -3.43
C ASP A 28 -10.25 -12.35 -3.08
N GLN A 29 -9.80 -13.39 -3.79
CA GLN A 29 -10.28 -14.77 -3.65
C GLN A 29 -11.78 -14.97 -3.96
N LEU A 30 -12.47 -13.97 -4.53
CA LEU A 30 -13.87 -14.09 -4.91
C LEU A 30 -14.08 -15.16 -6.00
N ASN A 31 -13.22 -15.15 -7.02
CA ASN A 31 -13.08 -16.22 -8.00
C ASN A 31 -11.67 -16.22 -8.61
N TYR A 32 -11.33 -17.26 -9.38
CA TYR A 32 -10.01 -17.41 -9.98
C TYR A 32 -9.62 -16.24 -10.90
N ARG A 33 -10.58 -15.70 -11.66
CA ARG A 33 -10.35 -14.59 -12.58
C ARG A 33 -9.92 -13.33 -11.82
N PHE A 34 -10.68 -12.93 -10.81
CA PHE A 34 -10.34 -11.76 -9.98
C PHE A 34 -9.06 -12.00 -9.17
N TYR A 35 -8.88 -13.20 -8.62
CA TYR A 35 -7.65 -13.56 -7.92
C TYR A 35 -6.41 -13.32 -8.80
N LYS A 36 -6.44 -13.76 -10.07
CA LYS A 36 -5.35 -13.57 -11.02
C LYS A 36 -5.19 -12.11 -11.43
N LEU A 37 -6.29 -11.41 -11.73
CA LEU A 37 -6.27 -10.00 -12.12
C LEU A 37 -5.66 -9.10 -11.04
N LEU A 38 -6.04 -9.30 -9.78
CA LEU A 38 -5.48 -8.53 -8.66
C LEU A 38 -3.99 -8.76 -8.45
N ARG A 39 -3.40 -9.79 -9.08
CA ARG A 39 -1.97 -10.15 -8.97
C ARG A 39 -1.14 -9.56 -10.11
N THR A 40 -1.77 -8.92 -11.07
CA THR A 40 -1.10 -8.27 -12.21
C THR A 40 -1.07 -6.76 -12.11
N ILE A 41 -1.90 -6.16 -11.24
CA ILE A 41 -1.98 -4.70 -11.09
C ILE A 41 -0.95 -4.17 -10.09
N PRO A 42 -0.40 -2.96 -10.31
CA PRO A 42 0.39 -2.26 -9.31
C PRO A 42 -0.50 -1.84 -8.13
N ILE A 43 0.04 -1.94 -6.93
CA ILE A 43 -0.67 -1.59 -5.70
C ILE A 43 -0.17 -0.23 -5.20
N HIS A 44 -1.10 0.71 -5.08
CA HIS A 44 -0.88 2.01 -4.48
C HIS A 44 -1.50 2.03 -3.08
N LEU A 45 -0.67 1.96 -2.05
CA LEU A 45 -1.12 1.97 -0.66
C LEU A 45 -1.24 3.42 -0.18
N ASN A 46 -2.46 3.93 -0.07
CA ASN A 46 -2.70 5.24 0.54
C ASN A 46 -3.29 5.08 1.94
N PHE A 47 -2.51 5.46 2.95
CA PHE A 47 -2.90 5.39 4.36
C PHE A 47 -3.10 6.77 5.00
N GLN A 48 -3.21 7.85 4.21
CA GLN A 48 -3.32 9.20 4.73
C GLN A 48 -4.57 9.43 5.60
N ASN A 49 -5.69 8.79 5.24
CA ASN A 49 -6.99 8.93 5.91
C ASN A 49 -7.50 7.57 6.44
N VAL A 50 -6.57 6.68 6.82
CA VAL A 50 -6.91 5.32 7.27
C VAL A 50 -6.60 5.17 8.75
N ARG A 51 -7.59 4.70 9.52
CA ARG A 51 -7.39 4.40 10.95
C ARG A 51 -6.24 3.39 11.14
N LYS A 52 -5.38 3.67 12.11
CA LYS A 52 -4.22 2.85 12.50
C LYS A 52 -4.54 1.35 12.62
N THR A 53 -5.70 1.01 13.19
CA THR A 53 -6.15 -0.39 13.35
C THR A 53 -6.40 -1.09 12.00
N LYS A 54 -7.08 -0.41 11.06
CA LYS A 54 -7.36 -0.94 9.71
C LYS A 54 -6.06 -1.13 8.91
N LEU A 55 -5.11 -0.19 9.05
CA LEU A 55 -3.77 -0.30 8.47
C LEU A 55 -3.05 -1.56 8.97
N PHE A 56 -2.92 -1.74 10.29
CA PHE A 56 -2.19 -2.89 10.83
C PHE A 56 -2.88 -4.22 10.53
N GLN A 57 -4.20 -4.25 10.51
CA GLN A 57 -4.96 -5.44 10.12
C GLN A 57 -4.66 -5.82 8.67
N PHE A 58 -4.72 -4.86 7.75
CA PHE A 58 -4.38 -5.10 6.34
C PHE A 58 -2.93 -5.57 6.20
N CYS A 59 -2.00 -4.90 6.88
CA CYS A 59 -0.59 -5.28 6.87
C CYS A 59 -0.38 -6.72 7.35
N ARG A 60 -1.03 -7.12 8.46
CA ARG A 60 -0.94 -8.49 8.99
C ARG A 60 -1.50 -9.53 8.02
N GLN A 61 -2.63 -9.22 7.39
CA GLN A 61 -3.35 -10.17 6.53
C GLN A 61 -2.73 -10.29 5.13
N LYS A 62 -2.31 -9.18 4.52
CA LYS A 62 -1.95 -9.12 3.10
C LYS A 62 -0.46 -8.98 2.87
N LEU A 63 0.25 -8.19 3.67
CA LEU A 63 1.69 -7.97 3.49
C LEU A 63 2.54 -9.17 3.91
N SER A 64 1.97 -10.23 4.50
CA SER A 64 2.69 -11.49 4.69
C SER A 64 2.88 -12.29 3.39
N ASN A 65 2.16 -11.92 2.32
CA ASN A 65 2.25 -12.57 1.02
C ASN A 65 3.32 -11.89 0.15
N SER A 66 4.39 -12.62 -0.21
CA SER A 66 5.49 -12.10 -1.03
C SER A 66 5.04 -11.60 -2.40
N LYS A 67 4.04 -12.21 -3.03
CA LYS A 67 3.49 -11.72 -4.31
C LYS A 67 2.88 -10.33 -4.15
N ILE A 68 2.13 -10.11 -3.06
CA ILE A 68 1.54 -8.79 -2.78
C ILE A 68 2.65 -7.78 -2.51
N GLN A 69 3.68 -8.13 -1.73
CA GLN A 69 4.83 -7.25 -1.49
C GLN A 69 5.51 -6.79 -2.79
N GLN A 70 5.67 -7.70 -3.75
CA GLN A 70 6.24 -7.39 -5.06
C GLN A 70 5.34 -6.48 -5.91
N GLN A 71 4.04 -6.42 -5.66
CA GLN A 71 3.13 -5.55 -6.41
C GLN A 71 3.07 -4.12 -5.85
N ILE A 72 3.59 -3.86 -4.64
CA ILE A 72 3.53 -2.54 -4.01
C ILE A 72 4.41 -1.58 -4.80
N TYR A 73 3.75 -0.62 -5.44
CA TYR A 73 4.37 0.37 -6.30
C TYR A 73 4.56 1.70 -5.58
N SER A 74 3.56 2.15 -4.82
CA SER A 74 3.66 3.37 -4.02
C SER A 74 3.03 3.23 -2.65
N LEU A 75 3.51 4.05 -1.73
CA LEU A 75 3.07 4.10 -0.35
C LEU A 75 2.94 5.55 0.11
N CYS A 76 1.77 5.91 0.63
CA CYS A 76 1.53 7.16 1.33
C CYS A 76 1.22 6.86 2.80
N LEU A 77 2.08 7.34 3.71
CA LEU A 77 1.92 7.20 5.16
C LEU A 77 1.73 8.57 5.81
N SER A 78 0.98 8.58 6.90
CA SER A 78 0.63 9.80 7.64
C SER A 78 0.64 9.56 9.15
N ASN A 79 1.06 10.57 9.92
CA ASN A 79 0.89 10.62 11.38
C ASN A 79 -0.30 11.50 11.82
N LYS A 80 -1.16 11.96 10.90
CA LYS A 80 -2.25 12.92 11.17
C LYS A 80 -3.17 12.52 12.33
N ASP A 81 -3.60 11.25 12.37
CA ASP A 81 -4.61 10.78 13.33
C ASP A 81 -4.01 10.07 14.55
N ALA A 82 -2.70 9.81 14.56
CA ALA A 82 -2.02 9.12 15.64
C ALA A 82 -0.50 9.32 15.58
N TYR A 83 0.14 9.34 16.75
CA TYR A 83 1.59 9.37 16.83
C TYR A 83 2.23 8.04 16.41
N GLY A 84 3.20 8.11 15.49
CA GLY A 84 4.09 7.01 15.10
C GLY A 84 3.63 5.94 14.08
N PRO A 85 2.49 6.02 13.34
CA PRO A 85 2.18 5.08 12.26
C PRO A 85 3.29 4.92 11.22
N ILE A 86 3.92 6.02 10.79
CA ILE A 86 5.03 5.97 9.82
C ILE A 86 6.15 5.09 10.35
N LYS A 87 6.63 5.40 11.56
CA LYS A 87 7.71 4.66 12.22
C LYS A 87 7.35 3.19 12.40
N ALA A 88 6.16 2.90 12.92
CA ALA A 88 5.71 1.54 13.17
C ALA A 88 5.57 0.71 11.87
N PHE A 89 5.16 1.34 10.76
CA PHE A 89 5.13 0.67 9.46
C PHE A 89 6.54 0.36 8.97
N LEU A 90 7.42 1.36 8.90
CA LEU A 90 8.78 1.21 8.36
C LEU A 90 9.65 0.26 9.20
N SER A 91 9.46 0.20 10.52
CA SER A 91 10.17 -0.76 11.38
C SER A 91 9.77 -2.21 11.09
N ARG A 92 8.53 -2.44 10.63
CA ARG A 92 7.99 -3.78 10.38
C ARG A 92 8.14 -4.22 8.93
N PHE A 93 8.07 -3.27 8.01
CA PHE A 93 8.12 -3.49 6.58
C PHE A 93 9.23 -2.64 5.95
N PRO A 94 10.47 -3.16 5.96
CA PRO A 94 11.58 -2.55 5.24
C PRO A 94 11.25 -2.42 3.75
N LEU A 95 11.48 -1.24 3.18
CA LEU A 95 11.07 -0.90 1.81
C LEU A 95 11.84 -1.69 0.75
N ASP A 96 13.04 -2.19 1.07
CA ASP A 96 13.86 -3.07 0.25
C ASP A 96 13.18 -4.42 -0.08
N LYS A 97 12.15 -4.82 0.68
CA LYS A 97 11.36 -6.01 0.37
C LYS A 97 10.37 -5.80 -0.77
N PHE A 98 10.13 -4.56 -1.17
CA PHE A 98 9.18 -4.20 -2.22
C PHE A 98 9.94 -3.99 -3.54
N SER A 99 10.13 -5.07 -4.31
CA SER A 99 11.00 -5.06 -5.50
C SER A 99 10.57 -4.09 -6.60
N ASN A 100 9.27 -3.79 -6.70
CA ASN A 100 8.71 -2.86 -7.68
C ASN A 100 8.31 -1.52 -7.04
N PHE A 101 8.89 -1.17 -5.90
CA PHE A 101 8.58 0.07 -5.20
C PHE A 101 9.21 1.28 -5.87
N HIS A 102 8.39 2.31 -6.09
CA HIS A 102 8.76 3.50 -6.85
C HIS A 102 8.44 4.82 -6.15
N SER A 103 7.61 4.84 -5.11
CA SER A 103 7.23 6.13 -4.52
C SER A 103 6.84 6.01 -3.05
N LEU A 104 7.43 6.89 -2.23
CA LEU A 104 7.06 7.08 -0.84
C LEU A 104 6.63 8.54 -0.62
N THR A 105 5.43 8.70 -0.09
CA THR A 105 4.94 9.99 0.41
C THR A 105 4.75 9.87 1.92
N LEU A 106 5.36 10.80 2.67
CA LEU A 106 5.22 10.89 4.12
C LEU A 106 4.59 12.23 4.45
N THR A 107 3.44 12.23 5.12
CA THR A 107 2.74 13.47 5.48
C THR A 107 2.63 13.63 6.99
N GLN A 108 2.56 14.88 7.46
CA GLN A 108 2.52 15.21 8.89
C GLN A 108 3.73 14.63 9.66
N ILE A 109 4.93 14.81 9.10
CA ILE A 109 6.19 14.47 9.78
C ILE A 109 6.54 15.60 10.75
N GLU A 110 6.93 15.26 11.97
CA GLU A 110 7.51 16.21 12.92
C GLU A 110 9.02 16.29 12.73
N ASP A 111 9.60 17.50 12.84
CA ASP A 111 11.02 17.76 12.54
C ASP A 111 11.99 16.87 13.33
N GLU A 112 11.66 16.58 14.58
CA GLU A 112 12.45 15.71 15.47
C GLU A 112 12.57 14.26 14.96
N ASN A 113 11.62 13.81 14.14
CA ASN A 113 11.56 12.44 13.65
C ASN A 113 12.26 12.25 12.29
N ILE A 114 12.61 13.34 11.59
CA ILE A 114 13.20 13.30 10.25
C ILE A 114 14.53 12.54 10.23
N ALA A 115 15.41 12.78 11.21
CA ALA A 115 16.72 12.13 11.26
C ALA A 115 16.59 10.61 11.43
N GLN A 116 15.66 10.17 12.30
CA GLN A 116 15.37 8.75 12.47
C GLN A 116 14.78 8.15 11.19
N LEU A 117 13.81 8.81 10.56
CA LEU A 117 13.19 8.35 9.32
C LEU A 117 14.22 8.21 8.20
N LYS A 118 15.14 9.17 8.04
CA LYS A 118 16.23 9.09 7.06
C LYS A 118 17.10 7.83 7.23
N SER A 119 17.32 7.37 8.47
CA SER A 119 18.08 6.14 8.74
C SER A 119 17.33 4.85 8.37
N MET A 120 15.99 4.89 8.38
CA MET A 120 15.13 3.73 8.05
C MET A 120 14.87 3.60 6.55
N LEU A 121 15.20 4.64 5.79
CA LEU A 121 14.96 4.71 4.36
C LEU A 121 16.16 4.19 3.58
N PRO A 122 15.96 3.44 2.48
CA PRO A 122 17.06 2.97 1.67
C PRO A 122 17.84 4.15 1.07
N ILE A 123 19.17 4.00 1.02
CA ILE A 123 20.14 5.04 0.59
C ILE A 123 19.90 5.47 -0.88
N SER A 124 19.24 4.64 -1.69
CA SER A 124 18.83 4.97 -3.05
C SER A 124 17.60 5.89 -3.06
N SER A 125 17.83 7.16 -2.75
CA SER A 125 16.84 8.23 -2.62
C SER A 125 16.32 8.76 -3.96
N LYS A 126 15.78 7.89 -4.83
CA LYS A 126 15.05 8.33 -6.04
C LYS A 126 13.58 8.68 -5.77
N PHE A 127 13.12 8.61 -4.52
CA PHE A 127 11.71 8.33 -4.22
C PHE A 127 11.02 9.29 -3.23
N PHE A 128 11.63 10.44 -2.92
CA PHE A 128 11.11 11.35 -1.88
C PHE A 128 10.50 12.62 -2.47
N SER A 129 9.19 12.78 -2.28
CA SER A 129 8.57 14.10 -2.15
C SER A 129 8.25 14.30 -0.66
N LEU A 130 8.99 15.20 -0.01
CA LEU A 130 8.67 15.71 1.33
C LEU A 130 7.56 16.76 1.23
#